data_AF-A0A3D0ES10-F1
#
_entry.id   AF-A0A3D0ES10-F1
#
_cell.length_a   1.000
_cell.length_b   1.000
_cell.length_c   1.000
_cell.angle_alpha   90.00
_cell.angle_beta   90.00
_cell.angle_gamma   90.00
#
_symmetry.space_group_name_H-M   'P 1'
#
loop_
_entity.id
_entity.type
_entity.pdbx_description
1 polymer ?
#
loop_
_entity_poly.entity_id
_entity_poly.type
_entity_poly.pdbx_seq_one_letter_code
_entity_poly.pdbx_strand_id
1 'polypeptide(L)'
;MMLNTGGVRVPEGANSLGAFRFVFRDLMDAKVRGLQVLSLVTQQCYGGGSMLAAVSDGVLVNAQSQISMSGPRLIQALNQYVEGDDVTTDQVRLVLSGKSRAATSDRFQLVEDDAEGYRRGIQRLLSSSDNLGPSINQSLLNLERRFAENGVIPSDRFTAKESIHPSIDKSKFGCGNSWSVRASLFTQDTQVGSATAAYALVTDSFADAESIYDLVKAIDALPNSISNINIFIDCPSHSPSLIDETLILSEYLATLALGVRLKHLSGVNVHVLVIGSSGGGIFAALSAAASRMSMLSAGSVQVLPRAALRAMRRPDENLITTKQLLESGAVDDMLEDLSSVLS
;
A
#
# COMPACT_ATOMS: atom_id res chain seq x y z
N MET A 1 16.79 3.73 10.34
CA MET A 1 16.43 4.84 9.44
C MET A 1 15.95 6.02 10.28
N MET A 2 16.41 7.24 9.97
CA MET A 2 15.84 8.47 10.56
C MET A 2 14.89 9.07 9.53
N LEU A 3 13.61 9.18 9.87
CA LEU A 3 12.55 9.55 8.96
C LEU A 3 11.93 10.88 9.41
N ASN A 4 12.20 11.92 8.63
CA ASN A 4 11.51 13.20 8.70
C ASN A 4 11.17 13.64 7.28
N THR A 5 10.03 13.19 6.77
CA THR A 5 9.67 13.30 5.35
C THR A 5 8.18 13.58 5.15
N GLY A 6 7.90 14.45 4.18
CA GLY A 6 6.55 14.68 3.66
C GLY A 6 6.11 13.68 2.59
N GLY A 7 6.93 12.70 2.27
CA GLY A 7 6.73 11.74 1.18
C GLY A 7 7.52 12.09 -0.08
N VAL A 8 7.16 11.44 -1.19
CA VAL A 8 7.81 11.67 -2.49
C VAL A 8 7.57 13.09 -2.99
N ARG A 9 8.54 13.64 -3.72
CA ARG A 9 8.44 15.00 -4.25
C ARG A 9 7.60 14.97 -5.52
N VAL A 10 6.36 15.42 -5.40
CA VAL A 10 5.40 15.44 -6.52
C VAL A 10 5.96 16.04 -7.83
N PRO A 11 6.71 17.17 -7.81
CA PRO A 11 7.29 17.74 -9.03
C PRO A 11 8.32 16.85 -9.75
N GLU A 12 8.87 15.84 -9.09
CA GLU A 12 9.81 14.89 -9.69
C GLU A 12 9.10 13.73 -10.43
N GLY A 13 7.77 13.63 -10.30
CA GLY A 13 6.94 12.71 -11.07
C GLY A 13 7.46 11.26 -11.05
N ALA A 14 7.69 10.71 -12.25
CA ALA A 14 8.13 9.32 -12.44
C ALA A 14 9.42 8.99 -11.69
N ASN A 15 10.38 9.92 -11.64
CA ASN A 15 11.68 9.68 -11.01
C ASN A 15 11.52 9.40 -9.51
N SER A 16 10.62 10.12 -8.85
CA SER A 16 10.29 9.91 -7.44
C SER A 16 9.61 8.54 -7.22
N LEU A 17 8.75 8.10 -8.14
CA LEU A 17 8.12 6.78 -8.09
C LEU A 17 9.12 5.64 -8.28
N GLY A 18 9.98 5.74 -9.31
CA GLY A 18 11.03 4.77 -9.58
C GLY A 18 12.04 4.68 -8.43
N ALA A 19 12.51 5.82 -7.91
CA ALA A 19 13.42 5.83 -6.77
C ALA A 19 12.82 5.15 -5.53
N PHE A 20 11.55 5.44 -5.20
CA PHE A 20 10.89 4.78 -4.09
C PHE A 20 10.70 3.28 -4.32
N ARG A 21 10.31 2.87 -5.54
CA ARG A 21 10.17 1.46 -5.93
C ARG A 21 11.43 0.66 -5.59
N PHE A 22 12.61 1.16 -5.97
CA PHE A 22 13.87 0.47 -5.72
C PHE A 22 14.26 0.47 -4.24
N VAL A 23 14.19 1.62 -3.54
CA VAL A 23 14.52 1.70 -2.11
C VAL A 23 13.61 0.79 -1.28
N PHE A 24 12.32 0.76 -1.59
CA PHE A 24 11.35 -0.06 -0.86
C PHE A 24 11.58 -1.55 -1.12
N ARG A 25 11.85 -1.94 -2.38
CA ARG A 25 12.22 -3.31 -2.74
C ARG A 25 13.49 -3.77 -2.01
N ASP A 26 14.55 -2.98 -2.05
CA ASP A 26 15.83 -3.33 -1.42
C ASP A 26 15.70 -3.49 0.09
N LEU A 27 14.89 -2.63 0.72
CA LEU A 27 14.57 -2.75 2.15
C LEU A 27 13.82 -4.04 2.44
N MET A 28 12.78 -4.38 1.67
CA MET A 28 12.02 -5.62 1.85
C MET A 28 12.91 -6.86 1.66
N ASP A 29 13.76 -6.87 0.64
CA ASP A 29 14.70 -7.97 0.40
C ASP A 29 15.71 -8.13 1.55
N ALA A 30 16.24 -7.01 2.04
CA ALA A 30 17.14 -7.04 3.18
C ALA A 30 16.42 -7.53 4.45
N LYS A 31 15.18 -7.10 4.68
CA LYS A 31 14.34 -7.56 5.79
C LYS A 31 14.09 -9.07 5.74
N VAL A 32 13.72 -9.61 4.58
CA VAL A 32 13.50 -11.06 4.41
C VAL A 32 14.80 -11.85 4.65
N ARG A 33 15.96 -11.27 4.31
CA ARG A 33 17.28 -11.84 4.64
C ARG A 33 17.72 -11.66 6.10
N GLY A 34 16.87 -11.13 6.97
CA GLY A 34 17.14 -10.98 8.39
C GLY A 34 17.80 -9.67 8.79
N LEU A 35 17.85 -8.66 7.91
CA LEU A 35 18.27 -7.32 8.34
C LEU A 35 17.30 -6.82 9.40
N GLN A 36 17.82 -6.45 10.57
CA GLN A 36 17.07 -5.71 11.57
C GLN A 36 17.07 -4.23 11.22
N VAL A 37 15.89 -3.62 11.22
CA VAL A 37 15.65 -2.24 10.81
C VAL A 37 14.89 -1.54 11.91
N LEU A 38 15.57 -0.61 12.55
CA LEU A 38 14.97 0.34 13.48
C LEU A 38 14.68 1.65 12.75
N SER A 39 13.49 2.20 12.92
CA SER A 39 13.15 3.55 12.45
C SER A 39 12.95 4.54 13.61
N LEU A 40 13.28 5.80 13.36
CA LEU A 40 13.01 6.93 14.25
C LEU A 40 12.24 7.97 13.46
N VAL A 41 11.06 8.36 13.95
CA VAL A 41 10.29 9.49 13.39
C VAL A 41 10.29 10.59 14.43
N THR A 42 10.84 11.75 14.07
CA THR A 42 10.99 12.88 15.00
C THR A 42 9.94 13.96 14.81
N GLN A 43 9.34 14.07 13.62
CA GLN A 43 8.34 15.09 13.31
C GLN A 43 7.24 14.58 12.41
N GLN A 44 7.54 14.31 11.14
CA GLN A 44 6.54 13.85 10.17
C GLN A 44 7.09 12.74 9.28
N CYS A 45 6.25 11.78 8.95
CA CYS A 45 6.57 10.64 8.11
C CYS A 45 5.33 10.27 7.29
N TYR A 46 5.21 10.85 6.10
CA TYR A 46 4.06 10.67 5.22
C TYR A 46 4.40 9.87 3.96
N GLY A 47 3.38 9.35 3.28
CA GLY A 47 3.55 8.72 1.98
C GLY A 47 4.40 7.45 2.05
N GLY A 48 5.29 7.27 1.08
CA GLY A 48 6.24 6.16 1.08
C GLY A 48 7.14 6.12 2.33
N GLY A 49 7.36 7.24 3.03
CA GLY A 49 8.09 7.26 4.29
C GLY A 49 7.42 6.41 5.38
N SER A 50 6.09 6.49 5.51
CA SER A 50 5.37 5.67 6.50
C SER A 50 5.37 4.20 6.12
N MET A 51 5.42 3.86 4.83
CA MET A 51 5.64 2.49 4.37
C MET A 51 7.02 1.95 4.75
N LEU A 52 8.09 2.76 4.64
CA LEU A 52 9.43 2.39 5.15
C LEU A 52 9.40 2.15 6.67
N ALA A 53 8.69 2.99 7.42
CA ALA A 53 8.50 2.80 8.85
C ALA A 53 7.73 1.51 9.16
N ALA A 54 6.67 1.21 8.39
CA ALA A 54 5.85 0.01 8.56
C ALA A 54 6.60 -1.30 8.31
N VAL A 55 7.68 -1.29 7.53
CA VAL A 55 8.56 -2.44 7.29
C VAL A 55 9.63 -2.62 8.40
N SER A 56 9.84 -1.60 9.25
CA SER A 56 10.85 -1.60 10.31
C SER A 56 10.42 -2.45 11.50
N ASP A 57 11.31 -3.21 12.13
CA ASP A 57 11.02 -4.05 13.31
C ASP A 57 10.47 -3.26 14.50
N GLY A 58 10.93 -2.02 14.64
CA GLY A 58 10.41 -1.06 15.61
C GLY A 58 10.52 0.35 15.06
N VAL A 59 9.61 1.21 15.52
CA VAL A 59 9.56 2.63 15.16
C VAL A 59 9.50 3.44 16.44
N LEU A 60 10.56 4.20 16.73
CA LEU A 60 10.56 5.16 17.82
C LEU A 60 9.86 6.44 17.37
N VAL A 61 8.91 6.89 18.17
CA VAL A 61 8.13 8.11 17.93
C VAL A 61 8.02 8.91 19.21
N ASN A 62 8.07 10.24 19.12
CA ASN A 62 7.56 11.07 20.21
C ASN A 62 6.02 11.19 20.13
N ALA A 63 5.38 11.69 21.19
CA ALA A 63 3.92 11.80 21.24
C ALA A 63 3.31 12.68 20.13
N GLN A 64 4.06 13.66 19.60
CA GLN A 64 3.59 14.64 18.62
C GLN A 64 3.94 14.28 17.18
N SER A 65 4.78 13.28 16.96
CA SER A 65 5.20 12.81 15.64
C SER A 65 3.99 12.47 14.79
N GLN A 66 4.03 12.73 13.50
CA GLN A 66 2.89 12.57 12.61
C GLN A 66 3.22 11.50 11.57
N ILE A 67 2.48 10.40 11.56
CA ILE A 67 2.73 9.26 10.66
C ILE A 67 1.43 8.89 9.97
N SER A 68 1.46 8.81 8.64
CA SER A 68 0.30 8.45 7.83
C SER A 68 0.68 8.08 6.41
N MET A 69 -0.20 7.41 5.69
CA MET A 69 -0.02 7.20 4.26
C MET A 69 -0.32 8.49 3.49
N SER A 70 -1.44 9.16 3.81
CA SER A 70 -1.82 10.45 3.23
C SER A 70 -1.47 11.64 4.14
N GLY A 71 -1.00 12.74 3.57
CA GLY A 71 -0.70 13.95 4.35
C GLY A 71 -1.97 14.60 4.94
N PRO A 72 -1.87 15.34 6.06
CA PRO A 72 -3.05 15.90 6.76
C PRO A 72 -3.96 16.73 5.86
N ARG A 73 -3.37 17.59 5.01
CA ARG A 73 -4.14 18.43 4.08
C ARG A 73 -4.92 17.62 3.05
N LEU A 74 -4.36 16.49 2.62
CA LEU A 74 -5.00 15.62 1.65
C LEU A 74 -6.19 14.91 2.30
N ILE A 75 -6.01 14.40 3.52
CA ILE A 75 -7.09 13.77 4.30
C ILE A 75 -8.23 14.76 4.48
N GLN A 76 -7.95 15.97 4.96
CA GLN A 76 -8.98 17.00 5.15
C GLN A 76 -9.73 17.34 3.85
N ALA A 77 -9.03 17.38 2.72
CA ALA A 77 -9.61 17.77 1.45
C ALA A 77 -10.45 16.67 0.80
N LEU A 78 -10.22 15.39 1.15
CA LEU A 78 -10.88 14.24 0.53
C LEU A 78 -11.75 13.42 1.48
N ASN A 79 -11.67 13.62 2.79
CA ASN A 79 -12.45 12.82 3.75
C ASN A 79 -13.96 12.96 3.49
N GLN A 80 -14.45 14.17 3.21
CA GLN A 80 -15.86 14.38 2.88
C GLN A 80 -16.28 13.62 1.62
N TYR A 81 -15.41 13.56 0.62
CA TYR A 81 -15.69 12.84 -0.62
C TYR A 81 -15.72 11.32 -0.40
N VAL A 82 -14.87 10.81 0.49
CA VAL A 82 -14.70 9.37 0.73
C VAL A 82 -15.68 8.83 1.77
N GLU A 83 -15.87 9.55 2.88
CA GLU A 83 -16.66 9.12 4.04
C GLU A 83 -17.99 9.86 4.19
N GLY A 84 -18.20 10.96 3.47
CA GLY A 84 -19.40 11.80 3.61
C GLY A 84 -19.31 12.85 4.73
N ASP A 85 -18.25 12.81 5.55
CA ASP A 85 -18.06 13.70 6.70
C ASP A 85 -16.77 14.54 6.58
N ASP A 86 -16.86 15.80 7.01
CA ASP A 86 -15.69 16.67 7.17
C ASP A 86 -14.90 16.33 8.43
N VAL A 87 -13.58 16.53 8.38
CA VAL A 87 -12.69 16.32 9.53
C VAL A 87 -11.89 17.58 9.83
N THR A 88 -11.79 17.90 11.11
CA THR A 88 -11.01 19.04 11.60
C THR A 88 -9.51 18.75 11.61
N THR A 89 -8.68 19.80 11.57
CA THR A 89 -7.22 19.67 11.67
C THR A 89 -6.79 18.94 12.93
N ASP A 90 -7.48 19.17 14.05
CA ASP A 90 -7.14 18.58 15.34
C ASP A 90 -7.50 17.10 15.38
N GLN A 91 -8.64 16.70 14.83
CA GLN A 91 -8.99 15.28 14.66
C GLN A 91 -7.94 14.55 13.82
N VAL A 92 -7.54 15.13 12.68
CA VAL A 92 -6.49 14.54 11.84
C VAL A 92 -5.18 14.43 12.63
N ARG A 93 -4.67 15.52 13.20
CA ARG A 93 -3.41 15.51 13.96
C ARG A 93 -3.40 14.52 15.13
N LEU A 94 -4.55 14.34 15.78
CA LEU A 94 -4.71 13.39 16.87
C LEU A 94 -4.56 11.95 16.36
N VAL A 95 -5.27 11.56 15.30
CA VAL A 95 -5.20 10.21 14.73
C VAL A 95 -3.80 9.89 14.21
N LEU A 96 -3.15 10.86 13.54
CA LEU A 96 -1.83 10.64 12.96
C LEU A 96 -0.69 10.72 13.99
N SER A 97 -0.98 11.08 15.24
CA SER A 97 0.03 11.29 16.28
C SER A 97 0.79 10.02 16.65
N GLY A 98 2.06 10.15 17.04
CA GLY A 98 2.88 9.04 17.50
C GLY A 98 2.27 8.35 18.72
N LYS A 99 1.55 9.11 19.56
CA LYS A 99 0.76 8.55 20.67
C LYS A 99 -0.34 7.62 20.17
N SER A 100 -1.11 8.03 19.18
CA SER A 100 -2.15 7.17 18.59
C SER A 100 -1.54 5.97 17.87
N ARG A 101 -0.43 6.14 17.15
CA ARG A 101 0.26 5.03 16.47
C ARG A 101 0.76 3.96 17.45
N ALA A 102 1.35 4.38 18.56
CA ALA A 102 1.79 3.49 19.63
C ALA A 102 0.64 2.81 20.39
N ALA A 103 -0.55 3.40 20.38
CA ALA A 103 -1.74 2.77 20.96
C ALA A 103 -2.36 1.70 20.02
N THR A 104 -2.20 1.86 18.70
CA THR A 104 -2.80 0.97 17.69
C THR A 104 -1.87 -0.17 17.24
N SER A 105 -0.55 0.00 17.33
CA SER A 105 0.43 -0.98 16.83
C SER A 105 1.63 -1.08 17.75
N ASP A 106 1.93 -2.30 18.19
CA ASP A 106 3.09 -2.64 19.05
C ASP A 106 4.44 -2.32 18.38
N ARG A 107 4.43 -2.08 17.06
CA ARG A 107 5.61 -1.65 16.30
C ARG A 107 6.08 -0.25 16.72
N PHE A 108 5.16 0.62 17.14
CA PHE A 108 5.47 1.99 17.49
C PHE A 108 5.71 2.11 19.00
N GLN A 109 6.87 2.66 19.38
CA GLN A 109 7.25 2.85 20.77
C GLN A 109 7.44 4.33 21.07
N LEU A 110 6.76 4.79 22.12
CA LEU A 110 6.88 6.16 22.59
C LEU A 110 8.23 6.40 23.26
N VAL A 111 8.81 7.56 22.93
CA VAL A 111 9.99 8.12 23.59
C VAL A 111 9.75 9.59 23.93
N GLU A 112 10.47 10.08 24.92
CA GLU A 112 10.56 11.51 25.19
C GLU A 112 11.22 12.22 23.99
N ASP A 113 10.76 13.44 23.69
CA ASP A 113 11.27 14.23 22.57
C ASP A 113 12.58 14.95 22.92
N ASP A 114 13.56 14.18 23.37
CA ASP A 114 14.90 14.64 23.67
C ASP A 114 15.94 13.58 23.29
N ALA A 115 17.19 13.99 23.17
CA ALA A 115 18.27 13.11 22.73
C ALA A 115 18.46 11.87 23.64
N GLU A 116 18.15 11.98 24.94
CA GLU A 116 18.23 10.86 25.88
C GLU A 116 17.08 9.88 25.70
N GLY A 117 15.85 10.38 25.49
CA GLY A 117 14.68 9.59 25.17
C GLY A 117 14.91 8.69 23.97
N TYR A 118 15.36 9.27 22.85
CA TYR A 118 15.70 8.50 21.66
C TYR A 118 16.86 7.54 21.89
N ARG A 119 17.93 7.96 22.59
CA ARG A 119 19.07 7.07 22.87
C ARG A 119 18.66 5.84 23.67
N ARG A 120 17.86 6.00 24.73
CA ARG A 120 17.33 4.89 25.52
C ARG A 120 16.43 3.98 24.68
N GLY A 121 15.58 4.55 23.82
CA GLY A 121 14.74 3.78 22.90
C GLY A 121 15.55 2.93 21.93
N ILE A 122 16.61 3.52 21.34
CA ILE A 122 17.53 2.81 20.44
C ILE A 122 18.22 1.66 21.20
N GLN A 123 18.78 1.93 22.38
CA GLN A 123 19.44 0.91 23.20
C GLN A 123 18.50 -0.25 23.56
N ARG A 124 17.25 0.04 23.91
CA ARG A 124 16.23 -0.98 24.19
C ARG A 124 16.01 -1.91 22.99
N LEU A 125 15.82 -1.32 21.81
CA LEU A 125 15.52 -2.08 20.60
C LEU A 125 16.72 -2.90 20.11
N LEU A 126 17.94 -2.33 20.21
CA LEU A 126 19.16 -3.06 19.88
C LEU A 126 19.49 -4.18 20.88
N SER A 127 18.99 -4.09 22.12
CA SER A 127 19.18 -5.12 23.14
C SER A 127 18.15 -6.24 23.06
N SER A 128 17.07 -6.06 22.28
CA SER A 128 16.12 -7.16 22.03
C SER A 128 16.76 -8.21 21.12
N SER A 129 16.72 -9.46 21.56
CA SER A 129 17.22 -10.61 20.79
C SER A 129 16.13 -11.24 19.91
N ASP A 130 14.96 -10.61 19.80
CA ASP A 130 13.85 -11.17 19.03
C ASP A 130 14.21 -11.18 17.55
N ASN A 131 14.26 -12.39 16.97
CA ASN A 131 14.41 -12.56 15.53
C ASN A 131 13.06 -12.24 14.87
N LEU A 132 12.81 -10.95 14.64
CA LEU A 132 11.58 -10.38 14.08
C LEU A 132 11.53 -10.52 12.54
N GLY A 133 11.81 -11.73 12.04
CA GLY A 133 11.57 -12.04 10.63
C GLY A 133 10.12 -11.69 10.26
N PRO A 134 9.85 -11.18 9.03
CA PRO A 134 8.50 -10.82 8.65
C PRO A 134 7.59 -12.05 8.65
N SER A 135 6.59 -12.08 9.53
CA SER A 135 5.55 -13.11 9.56
C SER A 135 4.26 -12.54 8.99
N ILE A 136 3.93 -12.92 7.74
CA ILE A 136 2.69 -12.47 7.08
C ILE A 136 1.46 -12.91 7.86
N ASN A 137 1.46 -14.13 8.39
CA ASN A 137 0.33 -14.63 9.18
C ASN A 137 0.09 -13.78 10.43
N GLN A 138 1.16 -13.43 11.18
CA GLN A 138 1.02 -12.57 12.35
C GLN A 138 0.59 -11.15 11.96
N SER A 139 1.13 -10.62 10.85
CA SER A 139 0.71 -9.33 10.32
C SER A 139 -0.79 -9.35 9.97
N LEU A 140 -1.28 -10.35 9.24
CA LEU A 140 -2.70 -10.48 8.89
C LEU A 140 -3.59 -10.54 10.13
N LEU A 141 -3.22 -11.31 11.16
CA LEU A 141 -3.97 -11.35 12.42
C LEU A 141 -4.02 -9.98 13.11
N ASN A 142 -2.89 -9.25 13.15
CA ASN A 142 -2.82 -7.92 13.73
C ASN A 142 -3.68 -6.91 12.93
N LEU A 143 -3.65 -6.96 11.60
CA LEU A 143 -4.47 -6.12 10.74
C LEU A 143 -5.97 -6.44 10.89
N GLU A 144 -6.34 -7.71 10.95
CA GLU A 144 -7.73 -8.15 11.14
C GLU A 144 -8.29 -7.67 12.48
N ARG A 145 -7.49 -7.79 13.55
CA ARG A 145 -7.84 -7.34 14.90
C ARG A 145 -8.18 -5.84 14.95
N ARG A 146 -7.47 -5.00 14.19
CA ARG A 146 -7.67 -3.55 14.19
C ARG A 146 -9.03 -3.12 13.69
N PHE A 147 -9.65 -3.85 12.77
CA PHE A 147 -11.01 -3.54 12.33
C PHE A 147 -11.96 -3.53 13.53
N ALA A 148 -11.93 -4.59 14.35
CA ALA A 148 -12.76 -4.70 15.55
C ALA A 148 -12.38 -3.66 16.63
N GLU A 149 -11.09 -3.51 16.92
CA GLU A 149 -10.61 -2.61 17.99
C GLU A 149 -10.91 -1.13 17.72
N ASN A 150 -10.97 -0.73 16.44
CA ASN A 150 -11.23 0.65 16.03
C ASN A 150 -12.68 0.86 15.57
N GLY A 151 -13.57 -0.11 15.79
CA GLY A 151 -14.99 0.00 15.45
C GLY A 151 -15.25 0.13 13.95
N VAL A 152 -14.30 -0.29 13.11
CA VAL A 152 -14.47 -0.35 11.66
C VAL A 152 -15.13 -1.68 11.34
N ILE A 153 -16.41 -1.63 10.99
CA ILE A 153 -17.16 -2.81 10.57
C ILE A 153 -16.78 -3.11 9.12
N PRO A 154 -16.12 -4.25 8.82
CA PRO A 154 -15.86 -4.64 7.44
C PRO A 154 -17.18 -4.72 6.69
N SER A 155 -17.18 -4.32 5.43
CA SER A 155 -18.40 -4.34 4.64
C SER A 155 -19.00 -5.75 4.52
N ASP A 156 -20.33 -5.84 4.59
CA ASP A 156 -21.01 -7.08 4.23
C ASP A 156 -20.67 -7.40 2.76
N ARG A 157 -20.17 -8.62 2.50
CA ARG A 157 -19.83 -9.10 1.16
C ARG A 157 -21.08 -9.20 0.27
N PHE A 158 -21.54 -8.08 -0.28
CA PHE A 158 -22.65 -7.99 -1.23
C PHE A 158 -22.22 -7.35 -2.54
N THR A 159 -22.86 -7.79 -3.62
CA THR A 159 -22.70 -7.34 -5.01
C THR A 159 -22.97 -5.84 -5.15
N ALA A 160 -21.93 -5.01 -5.01
CA ALA A 160 -21.96 -3.61 -5.42
C ALA A 160 -22.07 -3.50 -6.96
N LYS A 161 -22.58 -2.35 -7.43
CA LYS A 161 -22.83 -2.09 -8.86
C LYS A 161 -21.50 -2.11 -9.63
N GLU A 162 -21.41 -3.03 -10.57
CA GLU A 162 -20.19 -3.43 -11.27
C GLU A 162 -19.58 -2.28 -12.09
N SER A 163 -18.47 -1.68 -11.63
CA SER A 163 -17.55 -0.99 -12.54
C SER A 163 -16.39 -1.92 -12.85
N ILE A 164 -16.50 -2.62 -13.98
CA ILE A 164 -15.41 -3.42 -14.54
C ILE A 164 -14.87 -2.67 -15.74
N HIS A 165 -13.55 -2.51 -15.81
CA HIS A 165 -12.90 -1.92 -16.97
C HIS A 165 -13.32 -2.71 -18.23
N PRO A 166 -13.74 -2.06 -19.34
CA PRO A 166 -14.28 -2.75 -20.52
C PRO A 166 -13.36 -3.82 -21.13
N SER A 167 -12.06 -3.74 -20.85
CA SER A 167 -11.04 -4.70 -21.32
C SER A 167 -10.97 -5.98 -20.49
N ILE A 168 -11.52 -6.02 -19.27
CA ILE A 168 -11.57 -7.22 -18.43
C ILE A 168 -12.78 -8.06 -18.86
N ASP A 169 -12.51 -9.18 -19.53
CA ASP A 169 -13.53 -10.18 -19.83
C ASP A 169 -13.89 -10.97 -18.57
N LYS A 170 -15.03 -10.65 -17.96
CA LYS A 170 -15.54 -11.31 -16.75
C LYS A 170 -15.66 -12.82 -16.88
N SER A 171 -15.96 -13.32 -18.08
CA SER A 171 -16.16 -14.75 -18.31
C SER A 171 -14.89 -15.59 -18.08
N LYS A 172 -13.73 -14.92 -18.02
CA LYS A 172 -12.42 -15.54 -17.75
C LYS A 172 -12.03 -15.54 -16.28
N PHE A 173 -12.75 -14.85 -15.41
CA PHE A 173 -12.50 -14.81 -13.96
C PHE A 173 -13.52 -15.72 -13.24
N GLY A 174 -13.06 -16.49 -12.25
CA GLY A 174 -13.88 -17.51 -11.60
C GLY A 174 -14.81 -16.92 -10.55
N CYS A 175 -15.59 -17.80 -9.93
CA CYS A 175 -16.55 -17.42 -8.91
C CYS A 175 -15.84 -17.16 -7.57
N GLY A 176 -15.28 -15.96 -7.40
CA GLY A 176 -14.74 -15.45 -6.13
C GLY A 176 -15.25 -14.03 -5.85
N ASN A 177 -16.16 -13.91 -4.89
CA ASN A 177 -16.94 -12.70 -4.58
C ASN A 177 -16.50 -12.05 -3.25
N SER A 178 -15.35 -11.36 -3.19
CA SER A 178 -15.12 -10.39 -2.10
C SER A 178 -15.13 -8.99 -2.69
N TRP A 179 -16.23 -8.30 -2.42
CA TRP A 179 -16.48 -6.92 -2.82
C TRP A 179 -16.42 -6.12 -1.54
N SER A 180 -15.41 -5.28 -1.38
CA SER A 180 -15.54 -4.18 -0.44
C SER A 180 -16.52 -3.17 -1.06
N VAL A 181 -17.29 -2.42 -0.26
CA VAL A 181 -18.26 -1.43 -0.78
C VAL A 181 -17.65 -0.46 -1.80
N ARG A 182 -16.33 -0.24 -1.77
CA ARG A 182 -15.62 0.74 -2.58
C ARG A 182 -14.64 0.15 -3.60
N ALA A 183 -14.24 -1.11 -3.49
CA ALA A 183 -13.30 -1.73 -4.44
C ALA A 183 -13.65 -3.19 -4.74
N SER A 184 -13.48 -3.55 -6.02
CA SER A 184 -13.74 -4.89 -6.53
C SER A 184 -12.43 -5.68 -6.58
N LEU A 185 -12.38 -6.81 -5.87
CA LEU A 185 -11.31 -7.80 -5.97
C LEU A 185 -11.81 -9.02 -6.76
N PHE A 186 -11.23 -9.26 -7.93
CA PHE A 186 -11.56 -10.45 -8.73
C PHE A 186 -10.51 -11.53 -8.53
N THR A 187 -10.93 -12.80 -8.54
CA THR A 187 -10.02 -13.95 -8.57
C THR A 187 -10.37 -14.86 -9.74
N GLN A 188 -9.41 -15.27 -10.55
CA GLN A 188 -9.65 -16.38 -11.49
C GLN A 188 -9.75 -17.69 -10.70
N ASP A 189 -10.79 -18.49 -10.95
CA ASP A 189 -10.84 -19.87 -10.44
C ASP A 189 -9.63 -20.57 -11.03
N THR A 190 -8.65 -20.87 -10.18
CA THR A 190 -7.56 -21.76 -10.54
C THR A 190 -8.21 -23.09 -10.89
N GLN A 191 -8.45 -23.35 -12.18
CA GLN A 191 -8.84 -24.68 -12.63
C GLN A 191 -7.85 -25.67 -12.01
N VAL A 192 -8.35 -26.81 -11.52
CA VAL A 192 -7.50 -27.83 -10.90
C VAL A 192 -6.37 -28.18 -11.87
N GLY A 193 -5.13 -27.78 -11.55
CA GLY A 193 -3.95 -27.96 -12.40
C GLY A 193 -3.38 -26.70 -13.08
N SER A 194 -4.05 -25.54 -13.00
CA SER A 194 -3.48 -24.27 -13.45
C SER A 194 -2.40 -23.79 -12.47
N ALA A 195 -1.19 -23.54 -12.98
CA ALA A 195 -0.08 -22.99 -12.21
C ALA A 195 -0.11 -21.44 -12.14
N THR A 196 -1.24 -20.82 -12.52
CA THR A 196 -1.42 -19.37 -12.61
C THR A 196 -2.65 -18.93 -11.82
N ALA A 197 -2.47 -17.94 -10.95
CA ALA A 197 -3.54 -17.23 -10.26
C ALA A 197 -3.65 -15.80 -10.82
N ALA A 198 -4.87 -15.25 -10.87
CA ALA A 198 -5.09 -13.88 -11.34
C ALA A 198 -5.99 -13.12 -10.35
N TYR A 199 -5.57 -11.92 -10.02
CA TYR A 199 -6.26 -10.97 -9.16
C TYR A 199 -6.46 -9.65 -9.88
N ALA A 200 -7.53 -8.92 -9.57
CA ALA A 200 -7.69 -7.54 -10.05
C ALA A 200 -8.24 -6.65 -8.96
N LEU A 201 -7.60 -5.49 -8.73
CA LEU A 201 -8.07 -4.45 -7.82
C LEU A 201 -8.58 -3.27 -8.66
N VAL A 202 -9.91 -3.16 -8.77
CA VAL A 202 -10.59 -2.18 -9.63
C VAL A 202 -11.53 -1.32 -8.79
N THR A 203 -11.33 0.00 -8.84
CA THR A 203 -12.15 0.98 -8.13
C THR A 203 -12.06 2.35 -8.76
N ASP A 204 -13.20 3.04 -8.87
CA ASP A 204 -13.26 4.45 -9.27
C ASP A 204 -12.91 5.41 -8.12
N SER A 205 -12.78 4.90 -6.88
CA SER A 205 -12.44 5.64 -5.67
C SER A 205 -10.97 5.39 -5.27
N PHE A 206 -10.75 4.66 -4.18
CA PHE A 206 -9.43 4.43 -3.60
C PHE A 206 -9.32 3.03 -3.01
N ALA A 207 -8.11 2.49 -2.93
CA ALA A 207 -7.81 1.28 -2.18
C ALA A 207 -7.79 1.57 -0.67
N ASP A 208 -8.84 1.14 0.02
CA ASP A 208 -9.00 1.20 1.47
C ASP A 208 -8.30 0.03 2.19
N ALA A 209 -8.26 0.06 3.52
CA ALA A 209 -7.60 -0.96 4.32
C ALA A 209 -8.22 -2.37 4.11
N GLU A 210 -9.54 -2.43 3.91
CA GLU A 210 -10.28 -3.69 3.70
C GLU A 210 -9.90 -4.36 2.38
N SER A 211 -9.94 -3.62 1.27
CA SER A 211 -9.56 -4.15 -0.06
C SER A 211 -8.10 -4.57 -0.13
N ILE A 212 -7.20 -3.82 0.52
CA ILE A 212 -5.79 -4.19 0.63
C ILE A 212 -5.64 -5.48 1.45
N TYR A 213 -6.30 -5.56 2.61
CA TYR A 213 -6.28 -6.74 3.47
C TYR A 213 -6.78 -8.00 2.75
N ASP A 214 -7.92 -7.90 2.05
CA ASP A 214 -8.50 -9.00 1.28
C ASP A 214 -7.56 -9.48 0.17
N LEU A 215 -6.89 -8.56 -0.53
CA LEU A 215 -5.89 -8.93 -1.54
C LEU A 215 -4.69 -9.67 -0.92
N VAL A 216 -4.16 -9.20 0.22
CA VAL A 216 -3.07 -9.91 0.91
C VAL A 216 -3.52 -11.30 1.34
N LYS A 217 -4.69 -11.39 1.99
CA LYS A 217 -5.24 -12.65 2.49
C LYS A 217 -5.46 -13.66 1.36
N ALA A 218 -5.95 -13.20 0.21
CA ALA A 218 -6.15 -14.05 -0.96
C ALA A 218 -4.82 -14.54 -1.55
N ILE A 219 -3.80 -13.70 -1.61
CA ILE A 219 -2.45 -14.08 -2.09
C ILE A 219 -1.77 -15.04 -1.12
N ASP A 220 -1.86 -14.79 0.19
CA ASP A 220 -1.28 -15.64 1.23
C ASP A 220 -1.86 -17.05 1.17
N ALA A 221 -3.18 -17.16 0.99
CA ALA A 221 -3.93 -18.41 0.88
C ALA A 221 -3.64 -19.25 -0.38
N LEU A 222 -2.87 -18.73 -1.34
CA LEU A 222 -2.52 -19.49 -2.55
C LEU A 222 -1.69 -20.73 -2.22
N PRO A 223 -2.00 -21.88 -2.85
CA PRO A 223 -1.22 -23.10 -2.67
C PRO A 223 0.18 -22.97 -3.29
N ASN A 224 1.13 -23.73 -2.77
CA ASN A 224 2.52 -23.75 -3.25
C ASN A 224 2.67 -24.27 -4.70
N SER A 225 1.60 -24.82 -5.30
CA SER A 225 1.58 -25.24 -6.71
C SER A 225 1.51 -24.08 -7.70
N ILE A 226 1.20 -22.86 -7.24
CA ILE A 226 1.14 -21.68 -8.10
C ILE A 226 2.55 -21.20 -8.42
N SER A 227 2.81 -20.99 -9.71
CA SER A 227 4.08 -20.49 -10.25
C SER A 227 3.96 -19.08 -10.85
N ASN A 228 2.75 -18.64 -11.19
CA ASN A 228 2.49 -17.29 -11.72
C ASN A 228 1.33 -16.62 -10.96
N ILE A 229 1.48 -15.35 -10.64
CA ILE A 229 0.43 -14.50 -10.07
C ILE A 229 0.32 -13.24 -10.92
N ASN A 230 -0.83 -13.04 -11.56
CA ASN A 230 -1.14 -11.82 -12.29
C ASN A 230 -2.00 -10.90 -11.41
N ILE A 231 -1.62 -9.63 -11.27
CA ILE A 231 -2.38 -8.64 -10.51
C ILE A 231 -2.69 -7.45 -11.41
N PHE A 232 -3.97 -7.29 -11.78
CA PHE A 232 -4.44 -6.16 -12.57
C PHE A 232 -4.84 -4.99 -11.65
N ILE A 233 -4.47 -3.77 -12.03
CA ILE A 233 -4.78 -2.56 -11.25
C ILE A 233 -5.49 -1.54 -12.12
N ASP A 234 -6.66 -1.13 -11.65
CA ASP A 234 -7.35 0.10 -12.05
C ASP A 234 -7.88 0.79 -10.80
N CYS A 235 -6.97 1.46 -10.09
CA CYS A 235 -7.20 2.06 -8.79
C CYS A 235 -6.41 3.37 -8.70
N PRO A 236 -7.06 4.55 -8.68
CA PRO A 236 -6.39 5.84 -8.74
C PRO A 236 -5.29 6.05 -7.69
N SER A 237 -5.48 5.55 -6.47
CA SER A 237 -4.54 5.61 -5.34
C SER A 237 -5.07 4.81 -4.13
N HIS A 238 -4.25 4.70 -3.08
CA HIS A 238 -4.69 4.39 -1.70
C HIS A 238 -5.67 5.42 -1.12
N SER A 239 -6.45 4.99 -0.12
CA SER A 239 -7.44 5.81 0.57
C SER A 239 -6.82 6.95 1.38
N PRO A 240 -7.30 8.20 1.21
CA PRO A 240 -6.95 9.33 2.05
C PRO A 240 -7.94 9.54 3.21
N SER A 241 -8.74 8.54 3.59
CA SER A 241 -9.73 8.69 4.67
C SER A 241 -9.08 8.71 6.06
N LEU A 242 -9.72 9.39 7.00
CA LEU A 242 -9.30 9.36 8.40
C LEU A 242 -9.56 8.00 9.06
N ILE A 243 -10.58 7.27 8.60
CA ILE A 243 -10.92 5.94 9.10
C ILE A 243 -9.81 4.94 8.76
N ASP A 244 -9.36 4.89 7.51
CA ASP A 244 -8.25 4.03 7.09
C ASP A 244 -6.94 4.42 7.77
N GLU A 245 -6.72 5.72 7.98
CA GLU A 245 -5.56 6.19 8.74
C GLU A 245 -5.63 5.79 10.21
N THR A 246 -6.81 5.65 10.82
CA THR A 246 -6.95 5.14 12.20
C THR A 246 -6.44 3.70 12.32
N LEU A 247 -6.58 2.90 11.26
CA LEU A 247 -6.07 1.53 11.17
C LEU A 247 -4.56 1.43 10.87
N ILE A 248 -3.91 2.56 10.60
CA ILE A 248 -2.52 2.64 10.10
C ILE A 248 -2.42 1.98 8.71
N LEU A 249 -3.08 2.59 7.71
CA LEU A 249 -3.12 2.12 6.32
C LEU A 249 -1.73 1.75 5.73
N SER A 250 -0.67 2.47 6.14
CA SER A 250 0.70 2.15 5.70
C SER A 250 1.17 0.74 6.07
N GLU A 251 0.69 0.17 7.19
CA GLU A 251 0.99 -1.22 7.55
C GLU A 251 0.23 -2.24 6.70
N TYR A 252 -0.98 -1.91 6.22
CA TYR A 252 -1.71 -2.76 5.26
C TYR A 252 -0.96 -2.82 3.93
N LEU A 253 -0.55 -1.67 3.40
CA LEU A 253 0.22 -1.58 2.16
C LEU A 253 1.59 -2.25 2.27
N ALA A 254 2.30 -2.07 3.39
CA ALA A 254 3.58 -2.73 3.63
C ALA A 254 3.43 -4.26 3.76
N THR A 255 2.35 -4.72 4.39
CA THR A 255 2.04 -6.15 4.51
C THR A 255 1.68 -6.76 3.15
N LEU A 256 0.93 -6.04 2.30
CA LEU A 256 0.68 -6.42 0.91
C LEU A 256 2.00 -6.57 0.15
N ALA A 257 2.86 -5.55 0.21
CA ALA A 257 4.14 -5.56 -0.49
C ALA A 257 5.03 -6.71 -0.02
N LEU A 258 5.14 -6.95 1.29
CA LEU A 258 5.91 -8.07 1.84
C LEU A 258 5.33 -9.43 1.44
N GLY A 259 4.01 -9.60 1.49
CA GLY A 259 3.34 -10.86 1.10
C GLY A 259 3.58 -11.21 -0.36
N VAL A 260 3.43 -10.23 -1.25
CA VAL A 260 3.74 -10.37 -2.68
C VAL A 260 5.23 -10.66 -2.89
N ARG A 261 6.12 -9.92 -2.21
CA ARG A 261 7.56 -10.07 -2.37
C ARG A 261 8.03 -11.44 -1.89
N LEU A 262 7.46 -11.97 -0.81
CA LEU A 262 7.77 -13.32 -0.30
C LEU A 262 7.37 -14.41 -1.29
N LYS A 263 6.20 -14.32 -1.95
CA LYS A 263 5.84 -15.24 -3.04
C LYS A 263 6.85 -15.15 -4.19
N HIS A 264 7.27 -13.94 -4.55
CA HIS A 264 8.31 -13.79 -5.57
C HIS A 264 9.63 -14.44 -5.17
N LEU A 265 10.09 -14.22 -3.94
CA LEU A 265 11.32 -14.81 -3.42
C LEU A 265 11.24 -16.34 -3.26
N SER A 266 10.04 -16.91 -3.16
CA SER A 266 9.83 -18.37 -3.23
C SER A 266 9.80 -18.93 -4.65
N GLY A 267 10.10 -18.12 -5.67
CA GLY A 267 10.19 -18.54 -7.08
C GLY A 267 8.91 -18.32 -7.89
N VAL A 268 7.88 -17.69 -7.32
CA VAL A 268 6.66 -17.34 -8.06
C VAL A 268 6.93 -16.12 -8.93
N ASN A 269 6.49 -16.16 -10.19
CA ASN A 269 6.50 -14.99 -11.05
C ASN A 269 5.27 -14.13 -10.75
N VAL A 270 5.47 -12.94 -10.19
CA VAL A 270 4.40 -11.99 -9.90
C VAL A 270 4.43 -10.85 -10.91
N HIS A 271 3.44 -10.82 -11.79
CA HIS A 271 3.26 -9.79 -12.79
C HIS A 271 2.13 -8.84 -12.37
N VAL A 272 2.47 -7.57 -12.17
CA VAL A 272 1.49 -6.51 -11.93
C VAL A 272 1.28 -5.73 -13.21
N LEU A 273 0.03 -5.51 -13.60
CA LEU A 273 -0.35 -4.78 -14.80
C LEU A 273 -1.32 -3.64 -14.48
N VAL A 274 -0.92 -2.40 -14.76
CA VAL A 274 -1.85 -1.26 -14.75
C VAL A 274 -2.68 -1.29 -16.02
N ILE A 275 -3.99 -1.46 -15.89
CA ILE A 275 -4.93 -1.53 -17.01
C ILE A 275 -5.72 -0.23 -17.21
N GLY A 276 -5.84 0.59 -16.17
CA GLY A 276 -6.51 1.88 -16.19
C GLY A 276 -5.67 2.93 -15.46
N SER A 277 -6.14 3.44 -14.32
CA SER A 277 -5.38 4.40 -13.51
C SER A 277 -4.64 3.74 -12.35
N SER A 278 -3.45 4.22 -12.00
CA SER A 278 -2.75 3.84 -10.78
C SER A 278 -1.93 4.97 -10.17
N GLY A 279 -1.59 4.85 -8.89
CA GLY A 279 -0.79 5.85 -8.18
C GLY A 279 -0.63 5.60 -6.69
N GLY A 280 0.04 6.54 -6.02
CA GLY A 280 0.18 6.56 -4.57
C GLY A 280 0.74 5.26 -3.95
N GLY A 281 0.28 4.95 -2.73
CA GLY A 281 0.76 3.81 -1.94
C GLY A 281 0.51 2.43 -2.54
N ILE A 282 -0.62 2.24 -3.23
CA ILE A 282 -0.96 0.94 -3.84
C ILE A 282 -0.02 0.61 -5.02
N PHE A 283 0.23 1.61 -5.89
CA PHE A 283 1.23 1.48 -6.95
C PHE A 283 2.62 1.25 -6.35
N ALA A 284 3.00 2.02 -5.33
CA ALA A 284 4.30 1.89 -4.68
C ALA A 284 4.51 0.51 -4.04
N ALA A 285 3.50 -0.04 -3.37
CA ALA A 285 3.54 -1.36 -2.75
C ALA A 285 3.73 -2.46 -3.80
N LEU A 286 2.88 -2.49 -4.82
CA LEU A 286 2.86 -3.55 -5.82
C LEU A 286 4.06 -3.46 -6.78
N SER A 287 4.42 -2.26 -7.25
CA SER A 287 5.57 -2.09 -8.17
C SER A 287 6.90 -2.50 -7.53
N ALA A 288 7.10 -2.23 -6.23
CA ALA A 288 8.29 -2.63 -5.50
C ALA A 288 8.32 -4.14 -5.24
N ALA A 289 7.17 -4.75 -4.95
CA ALA A 289 7.08 -6.15 -4.58
C ALA A 289 7.14 -7.12 -5.77
N ALA A 290 6.57 -6.72 -6.91
CA ALA A 290 6.42 -7.57 -8.09
C ALA A 290 7.75 -7.99 -8.74
N SER A 291 7.71 -9.12 -9.46
CA SER A 291 8.76 -9.53 -10.39
C SER A 291 8.82 -8.61 -11.59
N ARG A 292 7.65 -8.20 -12.07
CA ARG A 292 7.46 -7.35 -13.24
C ARG A 292 6.28 -6.41 -13.05
N MET A 293 6.47 -5.15 -13.41
CA MET A 293 5.46 -4.10 -13.37
C MET A 293 5.26 -3.55 -14.78
N SER A 294 4.13 -3.84 -15.42
CA SER A 294 3.82 -3.35 -16.75
C SER A 294 2.63 -2.39 -16.73
N MET A 295 2.43 -1.65 -17.81
CA MET A 295 1.27 -0.79 -18.00
C MET A 295 0.70 -0.95 -19.41
N LEU A 296 -0.63 -0.99 -19.55
CA LEU A 296 -1.27 -0.89 -20.86
C LEU A 296 -1.03 0.48 -21.46
N SER A 297 -0.94 0.57 -22.79
CA SER A 297 -0.80 1.87 -23.49
C SER A 297 -1.94 2.86 -23.19
N ALA A 298 -3.12 2.37 -22.83
CA ALA A 298 -4.27 3.19 -22.40
C ALA A 298 -4.23 3.57 -20.90
N GLY A 299 -3.33 2.96 -20.13
CA GLY A 299 -3.21 3.19 -18.69
C GLY A 299 -2.49 4.49 -18.34
N SER A 300 -2.59 4.88 -17.07
CA SER A 300 -1.95 6.07 -16.54
C SER A 300 -1.45 5.87 -15.12
N VAL A 301 -0.28 6.44 -14.80
CA VAL A 301 0.29 6.47 -13.46
C VAL A 301 0.51 7.91 -13.03
N GLN A 302 0.14 8.23 -11.79
CA GLN A 302 0.26 9.57 -11.21
C GLN A 302 0.80 9.51 -9.77
N VAL A 303 1.54 10.53 -9.35
CA VAL A 303 2.02 10.63 -7.96
C VAL A 303 0.85 10.96 -7.02
N LEU A 304 0.01 11.90 -7.43
CA LEU A 304 -1.21 12.28 -6.72
C LEU A 304 -2.42 12.12 -7.64
N PRO A 305 -3.56 11.65 -7.11
CA PRO A 305 -4.76 11.50 -7.91
C PRO A 305 -5.36 12.85 -8.29
N ARG A 306 -6.03 12.93 -9.45
CA ARG A 306 -6.69 14.17 -9.92
C ARG A 306 -7.65 14.77 -8.90
N ALA A 307 -8.39 13.92 -8.18
CA ALA A 307 -9.25 14.35 -7.07
C ALA A 307 -8.45 15.11 -5.99
N ALA A 308 -7.26 14.62 -5.63
CA ALA A 308 -6.36 15.27 -4.68
C ALA A 308 -5.85 16.61 -5.20
N LEU A 309 -5.42 16.69 -6.46
CA LEU A 309 -4.94 17.94 -7.05
C LEU A 309 -6.03 19.02 -7.04
N ARG A 310 -7.24 18.65 -7.46
CA ARG A 310 -8.42 19.54 -7.43
C ARG A 310 -8.77 19.99 -6.02
N ALA A 311 -8.85 19.05 -5.08
CA ALA A 311 -9.21 19.35 -3.70
C ALA A 311 -8.16 20.24 -3.01
N MET A 312 -6.88 20.07 -3.34
CA MET A 312 -5.77 20.92 -2.85
C MET A 312 -5.57 22.21 -3.65
N ARG A 313 -6.41 22.50 -4.64
CA ARG A 313 -6.31 23.67 -5.54
C ARG A 313 -4.92 23.80 -6.17
N ARG A 314 -4.29 22.66 -6.48
CA ARG A 314 -3.04 22.62 -7.24
C ARG A 314 -3.37 22.59 -8.73
N PRO A 315 -2.51 23.19 -9.59
CA PRO A 315 -2.67 22.98 -11.02
C PRO A 315 -2.63 21.49 -11.32
N ASP A 316 -3.39 21.06 -12.33
CA ASP A 316 -3.24 19.71 -12.86
C ASP A 316 -1.77 19.55 -13.27
N GLU A 317 -1.08 18.58 -12.68
CA GLU A 317 0.29 18.29 -13.06
C GLU A 317 0.31 17.70 -14.47
N ASN A 318 1.39 17.95 -15.20
CA ASN A 318 1.60 17.31 -16.49
C ASN A 318 1.51 15.80 -16.29
N LEU A 319 0.69 15.14 -17.13
CA LEU A 319 0.56 13.70 -17.10
C LEU A 319 1.94 13.08 -17.24
N ILE A 320 2.28 12.14 -16.35
CA ILE A 320 3.54 11.42 -16.44
C ILE A 320 3.51 10.63 -17.74
N THR A 321 4.47 10.88 -18.63
CA THR A 321 4.53 10.19 -19.91
C THR A 321 5.00 8.76 -19.74
N THR A 322 4.58 7.87 -20.65
CA THR A 322 5.06 6.48 -20.70
C THR A 322 6.58 6.40 -20.76
N LYS A 323 7.21 7.29 -21.55
CA LYS A 323 8.67 7.41 -21.64
C LYS A 323 9.31 7.70 -20.28
N GLN A 324 8.78 8.64 -19.51
CA GLN A 324 9.29 8.95 -18.17
C GLN A 324 9.13 7.78 -17.19
N LEU A 325 8.02 7.03 -17.26
CA LEU A 325 7.81 5.85 -16.41
C LEU A 325 8.83 4.75 -16.70
N LEU A 326 9.15 4.52 -17.98
CA LEU A 326 10.16 3.56 -18.40
C LEU A 326 11.58 4.01 -18.01
N GLU A 327 11.94 5.26 -18.31
CA GLU A 327 13.28 5.79 -18.02
C GLU A 327 13.58 5.86 -16.51
N SER A 328 12.57 6.14 -15.70
CA SER A 328 12.71 6.15 -14.24
C SER A 328 12.71 4.74 -13.61
N GLY A 329 12.31 3.71 -14.38
CA GLY A 329 12.08 2.37 -13.86
C GLY A 329 10.87 2.28 -12.92
N ALA A 330 9.91 3.21 -12.99
CA ALA A 330 8.64 3.09 -12.29
C ALA A 330 7.79 1.93 -12.84
N VAL A 331 7.89 1.69 -14.15
CA VAL A 331 7.37 0.49 -14.84
C VAL A 331 8.50 -0.13 -15.66
N ASP A 332 8.42 -1.45 -15.89
CA ASP A 332 9.43 -2.20 -16.64
C ASP A 332 9.17 -2.19 -18.15
N ASP A 333 7.89 -2.19 -18.55
CA ASP A 333 7.49 -2.24 -19.96
C ASP A 333 6.02 -1.81 -20.19
N MET A 334 5.69 -1.65 -21.48
CA MET A 334 4.36 -1.29 -21.97
C MET A 334 3.77 -2.43 -22.78
N LEU A 335 2.47 -2.70 -22.58
CA LEU A 335 1.72 -3.70 -23.33
C LEU A 335 0.61 -3.05 -24.16
N GLU A 336 0.35 -3.56 -25.35
CA GLU A 336 -0.74 -3.08 -26.21
C GLU A 336 -2.10 -3.63 -25.76
N ASP A 337 -2.15 -4.90 -25.35
CA ASP A 337 -3.36 -5.57 -24.88
C ASP A 337 -3.11 -6.62 -23.78
N LEU A 338 -4.19 -7.20 -23.27
CA LEU A 338 -4.19 -8.22 -22.22
C LEU A 338 -3.92 -9.64 -22.70
N SER A 339 -3.91 -9.88 -24.02
CA SER A 339 -3.85 -11.23 -24.60
C SER A 339 -2.57 -11.96 -24.20
N SER A 340 -1.47 -11.22 -24.11
CA SER A 340 -0.15 -11.71 -23.70
C SER A 340 -0.03 -12.12 -22.23
N VAL A 341 -0.97 -11.73 -21.37
CA VAL A 341 -0.95 -11.96 -19.91
C VAL A 341 -1.96 -13.02 -19.47
N LEU A 342 -3.04 -13.17 -20.25
CA LEU A 342 -4.13 -14.12 -19.98
C LEU A 342 -3.99 -15.46 -20.73
N SER A 343 -2.96 -15.61 -21.57
CA SER A 343 -2.60 -16.85 -22.28
C SER A 343 -1.74 -17.78 -21.42
#